data_AF-A0A3A8QUE8-F1
#
_entry.id   AF-A0A3A8QUE8-F1
#
_cell.length_a   1.000
_cell.length_b   1.000
_cell.length_c   1.000
_cell.angle_alpha   90.00
_cell.angle_beta   90.00
_cell.angle_gamma   90.00
#
_symmetry.space_group_name_H-M   'P 1'
#
loop_
_entity.id
_entity.type
_entity.pdbx_description
1 polymer ?
#
loop_
_entity_poly.entity_id
_entity_poly.type
_entity_poly.pdbx_seq_one_letter_code
_entity_poly.pdbx_strand_id
1 'polypeptide(L)'
;MPASSEALGIVVYAPALESEDSRPAAVIHAMEQALPGVRLEWTVSRENQLVVLPQRDTWLAEARADGGFPLLCNNDETHPVMISARERPAMPGPSGHAILEVHASIPCDAGGIAAASRVLEGIAESARASWGHASPKGLSSELARQMRHSPQGPERSPRGLPMLKLPWHIRTPAVPYHLGWLNYWSAAAARAIGFPDPGRDADLLSRARHTSTGGWVVQLTDAPLDLGDAPHLETLLRTYERFPGIGGRAEP
;
A
#
# COMPACT_ATOMS: atom_id res chain seq x y z
N MET A 1 -26.88 10.18 -9.48
CA MET A 1 -25.72 9.74 -8.67
C MET A 1 -24.49 10.30 -9.35
N PRO A 2 -23.65 11.11 -8.70
CA PRO A 2 -22.40 11.51 -9.33
C PRO A 2 -21.58 10.24 -9.57
N ALA A 3 -20.94 10.14 -10.73
CA ALA A 3 -20.04 9.04 -11.05
C ALA A 3 -19.09 8.86 -9.88
N SER A 4 -19.01 7.65 -9.33
CA SER A 4 -17.99 7.30 -8.36
C SER A 4 -16.64 7.57 -9.04
N SER A 5 -16.00 8.68 -8.69
CA SER A 5 -14.65 8.99 -9.15
C SER A 5 -13.78 7.79 -8.80
N GLU A 6 -13.14 7.19 -9.81
CA GLU A 6 -12.23 6.08 -9.57
C GLU A 6 -11.14 6.56 -8.60
N ALA A 7 -10.87 5.75 -7.58
CA ALA A 7 -9.89 6.09 -6.55
C ALA A 7 -8.69 5.16 -6.64
N LEU A 8 -7.50 5.73 -6.45
CA LEU A 8 -6.28 4.98 -6.29
C LEU A 8 -6.09 4.68 -4.80
N GLY A 9 -6.20 3.41 -4.44
CA GLY A 9 -5.95 2.93 -3.09
C GLY A 9 -4.46 2.72 -2.87
N ILE A 10 -3.95 3.25 -1.77
CA ILE A 10 -2.55 3.13 -1.34
C ILE A 10 -2.54 2.46 0.02
N VAL A 11 -1.79 1.37 0.14
CA VAL A 11 -1.66 0.66 1.42
C VAL A 11 -0.18 0.41 1.70
N VAL A 12 0.28 0.76 2.89
CA VAL A 12 1.63 0.43 3.35
C VAL A 12 1.57 -0.37 4.66
N TYR A 13 2.55 -1.25 4.82
CA TYR A 13 2.65 -2.20 5.93
C TYR A 13 3.91 -1.89 6.73
N ALA A 14 3.72 -1.43 7.95
CA ALA A 14 4.77 -0.97 8.84
C ALA A 14 4.75 -1.71 10.19
N PRO A 15 5.85 -1.66 10.96
CA PRO A 15 5.81 -2.09 12.36
C PRO A 15 4.72 -1.34 13.13
N ALA A 16 4.10 -2.00 14.10
CA ALA A 16 3.14 -1.40 15.03
C ALA A 16 3.68 -0.10 15.67
N LEU A 17 2.77 0.80 16.07
CA LEU A 17 3.15 2.07 16.68
C LEU A 17 3.66 1.85 18.11
N GLU A 18 4.72 2.56 18.49
CA GLU A 18 5.25 2.55 19.86
C GLU A 18 4.63 3.69 20.70
N SER A 19 4.78 3.68 22.02
CA SER A 19 4.38 4.83 22.85
C SER A 19 5.14 6.09 22.40
N GLU A 20 4.46 7.23 22.28
CA GLU A 20 5.05 8.51 21.82
C GLU A 20 5.65 8.47 20.40
N ASP A 21 5.10 7.63 19.52
CA ASP A 21 5.52 7.55 18.12
C ASP A 21 5.07 8.76 17.29
N SER A 22 6.03 9.41 16.61
CA SER A 22 5.82 10.57 15.73
C SER A 22 5.36 10.23 14.31
N ARG A 23 5.32 8.94 13.95
CA ARG A 23 4.98 8.49 12.59
C ARG A 23 3.58 8.92 12.12
N PRO A 24 2.52 8.93 12.95
CA PRO A 24 1.20 9.40 12.49
C PRO A 24 1.24 10.79 11.86
N ALA A 25 1.77 11.79 12.57
CA ALA A 25 1.89 13.16 12.04
C ALA A 25 2.83 13.22 10.82
N ALA A 26 3.96 12.50 10.86
CA ALA A 26 4.90 12.46 9.74
C ALA A 26 4.27 11.92 8.44
N VAL A 27 3.46 10.86 8.55
CA VAL A 27 2.73 10.27 7.42
C VAL A 27 1.75 11.27 6.80
N ILE A 28 1.01 12.01 7.61
CA ILE A 28 0.08 13.04 7.11
C ILE A 28 0.86 14.15 6.39
N HIS A 29 1.93 14.66 6.99
CA HIS A 29 2.76 15.69 6.37
C HIS A 29 3.38 15.24 5.05
N ALA A 30 3.86 14.00 4.97
CA ALA A 30 4.43 13.46 3.75
C ALA A 30 3.39 13.38 2.62
N MET A 31 2.15 13.02 2.95
CA MET A 31 1.04 12.99 1.99
C MET A 31 0.67 14.41 1.50
N GLU A 32 0.58 15.40 2.39
CA GLU A 32 0.31 16.81 2.02
C GLU A 32 1.44 17.42 1.18
N GLN A 33 2.70 17.07 1.47
CA GLN A 33 3.86 17.48 0.66
C GLN A 33 3.85 16.84 -0.73
N ALA A 34 3.31 15.63 -0.86
CA ALA A 34 3.17 14.94 -2.14
C ALA A 34 2.00 15.49 -2.97
N LEU A 35 0.99 16.09 -2.34
CA LEU A 35 -0.23 16.63 -2.96
C LEU A 35 -0.39 18.13 -2.65
N PRO A 36 0.28 19.02 -3.41
CA PRO A 36 0.17 20.46 -3.20
C PRO A 36 -1.29 20.94 -3.20
N GLY A 37 -1.67 21.71 -2.18
CA GLY A 37 -3.04 22.24 -2.04
C GLY A 37 -4.00 21.35 -1.25
N VAL A 38 -3.62 20.11 -0.93
CA VAL A 38 -4.41 19.23 -0.06
C VAL A 38 -4.08 19.51 1.41
N ARG A 39 -5.13 19.62 2.24
CA ARG A 39 -5.05 19.73 3.70
C ARG A 39 -5.90 18.67 4.35
N LEU A 40 -5.29 17.79 5.14
CA LEU A 40 -5.96 16.70 5.85
C LEU A 40 -6.33 17.15 7.26
N GLU A 41 -7.29 18.06 7.35
CA GLU A 41 -7.69 18.75 8.59
C GLU A 41 -9.07 18.33 9.09
N TRP A 42 -9.72 17.38 8.43
CA TRP A 42 -11.05 16.91 8.80
C TRP A 42 -11.02 15.45 9.22
N THR A 43 -11.87 15.07 10.17
CA THR A 43 -12.13 13.68 10.55
C THR A 43 -13.62 13.43 10.65
N VAL A 44 -14.01 12.16 10.84
CA VAL A 44 -15.39 11.74 11.05
C VAL A 44 -15.56 11.43 12.55
N SER A 45 -16.48 12.14 13.20
CA SER A 45 -16.82 11.92 14.60
C SER A 45 -17.52 10.56 14.81
N ARG A 46 -17.70 10.15 16.06
CA ARG A 46 -18.45 8.91 16.38
C ARG A 46 -19.92 8.98 15.94
N GLU A 47 -20.48 10.18 15.86
CA GLU A 47 -21.82 10.49 15.36
C GLU A 47 -21.86 10.61 13.83
N ASN A 48 -20.78 10.19 13.15
CA ASN A 48 -20.64 10.19 11.70
C ASN A 48 -20.78 11.60 11.09
N GLN A 49 -20.29 12.62 11.80
CA GLN A 49 -20.26 14.01 11.35
C GLN A 49 -18.84 14.42 10.98
N LEU A 50 -18.68 15.23 9.93
CA LEU A 50 -17.39 15.81 9.58
C LEU A 50 -17.04 16.94 10.55
N VAL A 51 -15.86 16.85 11.16
CA VAL A 51 -15.35 17.82 12.13
C VAL A 51 -13.93 18.26 11.78
N VAL A 52 -13.65 19.55 11.93
CA VAL A 52 -12.31 20.14 11.73
C VAL A 52 -11.41 19.79 12.92
N LEU A 53 -10.11 19.62 12.66
CA LEU A 53 -9.06 19.35 13.64
C LEU A 53 -8.05 20.53 13.70
N PRO A 54 -8.32 21.58 14.51
CA PRO A 54 -7.44 22.76 14.60
C PRO A 54 -6.03 22.47 15.12
N GLN A 55 -5.88 21.43 15.94
CA GLN A 55 -4.60 20.96 16.50
C GLN A 55 -4.37 19.50 16.11
N ARG A 56 -4.46 19.22 14.81
CA ARG A 56 -4.41 17.86 14.24
C ARG A 56 -3.28 17.01 14.80
N ASP A 57 -2.06 17.52 14.86
CA ASP A 57 -0.91 16.71 15.25
C ASP A 57 -0.95 16.32 16.73
N THR A 58 -1.39 17.25 17.59
CA THR A 58 -1.67 16.96 19.01
C THR A 58 -2.79 15.93 19.13
N TRP A 59 -3.86 16.12 18.36
CA TRP A 59 -4.96 15.16 18.32
C TRP A 59 -4.51 13.78 17.83
N LEU A 60 -3.64 13.68 16.83
CA LEU A 60 -3.10 12.40 16.33
C LEU A 60 -2.23 11.68 17.37
N ALA A 61 -1.53 12.42 18.23
CA ALA A 61 -0.76 11.83 19.32
C ALA A 61 -1.70 11.15 20.35
N GLU A 62 -2.87 11.74 20.59
CA GLU A 62 -3.86 11.25 21.56
C GLU A 62 -4.84 10.21 20.97
N ALA A 63 -5.24 10.38 19.71
CA ALA A 63 -6.37 9.69 19.10
C ALA A 63 -6.07 8.27 18.63
N ARG A 64 -5.19 7.54 19.31
CA ARG A 64 -4.75 6.18 18.93
C ARG A 64 -5.85 5.14 19.08
N ALA A 65 -6.82 5.18 18.17
CA ALA A 65 -7.85 4.18 18.00
C ALA A 65 -7.21 2.92 17.41
N ASP A 66 -7.45 1.77 18.06
CA ASP A 66 -7.07 0.44 17.57
C ASP A 66 -5.59 0.33 17.13
N GLY A 67 -4.67 0.95 17.87
CA GLY A 67 -3.22 0.92 17.59
C GLY A 67 -2.77 1.71 16.35
N GLY A 68 -3.67 2.51 15.74
CA GLY A 68 -3.40 3.36 14.58
C GLY A 68 -3.89 4.81 14.79
N PHE A 69 -4.49 5.39 13.75
CA PHE A 69 -5.14 6.71 13.84
C PHE A 69 -6.42 6.76 12.99
N PRO A 70 -7.45 7.53 13.40
CA PRO A 70 -8.74 7.55 12.72
C PRO A 70 -8.64 8.19 11.33
N LEU A 71 -9.72 8.10 10.56
CA LEU A 71 -9.77 8.70 9.22
C LEU A 71 -9.55 10.21 9.26
N LEU A 72 -8.62 10.70 8.43
CA LEU A 72 -8.48 12.11 8.07
C LEU A 72 -8.81 12.31 6.58
N CYS A 73 -9.41 13.44 6.24
CA CYS A 73 -9.75 13.81 4.87
C CYS A 73 -9.63 15.31 4.61
N ASN A 74 -9.72 15.68 3.33
CA ASN A 74 -9.64 17.06 2.86
C ASN A 74 -10.98 17.80 2.74
N ASN A 75 -12.09 17.13 3.05
CA ASN A 75 -13.45 17.67 2.89
C ASN A 75 -13.73 18.23 1.48
N ASP A 76 -13.13 17.64 0.45
CA ASP A 76 -13.41 17.93 -0.95
C ASP A 76 -14.16 16.74 -1.56
N GLU A 77 -15.44 16.92 -1.87
CA GLU A 77 -16.27 15.87 -2.47
C GLU A 77 -15.91 15.60 -3.94
N THR A 78 -15.26 16.55 -4.62
CA THR A 78 -14.88 16.43 -6.03
C THR A 78 -13.58 15.68 -6.22
N HIS A 79 -12.61 15.94 -5.33
CA HIS A 79 -11.29 15.30 -5.31
C HIS A 79 -11.00 14.75 -3.92
N PRO A 80 -11.73 13.68 -3.51
CA PRO A 80 -11.63 13.16 -2.15
C PRO A 80 -10.26 12.56 -1.89
N VAL A 81 -9.58 13.10 -0.88
CA VAL A 81 -8.32 12.56 -0.36
C VAL A 81 -8.55 12.11 1.08
N MET A 82 -8.14 10.89 1.37
CA MET A 82 -8.37 10.25 2.66
C MET A 82 -7.15 9.48 3.11
N ILE A 83 -6.94 9.39 4.42
CA ILE A 83 -5.94 8.52 5.04
C ILE A 83 -6.40 8.07 6.43
N SER A 84 -6.12 6.81 6.77
CA SER A 84 -6.31 6.25 8.09
C SER A 84 -5.23 5.22 8.37
N ALA A 85 -5.05 4.85 9.63
CA ALA A 85 -4.22 3.71 9.97
C ALA A 85 -4.88 2.85 11.03
N ARG A 86 -4.65 1.55 10.95
CA ARG A 86 -5.11 0.60 11.97
C ARG A 86 -4.00 -0.38 12.25
N GLU A 87 -3.88 -0.79 13.51
CA GLU A 87 -3.07 -1.94 13.84
C GLU A 87 -3.84 -3.21 13.49
N ARG A 88 -3.15 -4.17 12.90
CA ARG A 88 -3.59 -5.54 12.87
C ARG A 88 -2.90 -6.30 13.99
N PRO A 89 -3.67 -6.89 14.91
CA PRO A 89 -3.08 -7.68 15.97
C PRO A 89 -2.29 -8.85 15.38
N ALA A 90 -1.27 -9.28 16.12
CA ALA A 90 -0.52 -10.48 15.80
C ALA A 90 -1.49 -11.67 15.66
N MET A 91 -1.57 -12.23 14.45
CA MET A 91 -2.36 -13.44 14.22
C MET A 91 -1.58 -14.66 14.76
N PRO A 92 -2.26 -15.73 15.21
CA PRO A 92 -1.60 -16.98 15.56
C PRO A 92 -0.83 -17.52 14.35
N GLY A 93 0.50 -17.50 14.39
CA GLY A 93 1.36 -17.89 13.27
C GLY A 93 2.84 -17.52 13.49
N PRO A 94 3.74 -18.03 12.64
CA PRO A 94 5.20 -17.89 12.82
C PRO A 94 5.74 -16.46 12.72
N SER A 95 4.94 -15.49 12.25
CA SER A 95 5.34 -14.09 12.09
C SER A 95 4.82 -13.15 13.18
N GLY A 96 4.17 -13.67 14.23
CA GLY A 96 3.34 -13.04 15.30
C GLY A 96 3.66 -11.64 15.85
N HIS A 97 3.90 -10.65 14.98
CA HIS A 97 4.08 -9.24 15.30
C HIS A 97 2.86 -8.46 14.83
N ALA A 98 2.45 -7.48 15.64
CA ALA A 98 1.45 -6.52 15.23
C ALA A 98 2.00 -5.66 14.08
N ILE A 99 1.16 -5.38 13.08
CA ILE A 99 1.52 -4.60 11.89
C ILE A 99 0.59 -3.41 11.81
N LEU A 100 1.16 -2.22 11.61
CA LEU A 100 0.40 -1.03 11.24
C LEU A 100 0.09 -1.08 9.75
N GLU A 101 -1.18 -1.04 9.39
CA GLU A 101 -1.62 -0.80 8.01
C GLU A 101 -2.06 0.66 7.89
N VAL A 102 -1.39 1.42 7.04
CA VAL A 102 -1.84 2.77 6.67
C VAL A 102 -2.55 2.67 5.32
N HIS A 103 -3.78 3.16 5.27
CA HIS A 103 -4.65 3.15 4.10
C HIS A 103 -4.86 4.59 3.66
N ALA A 104 -4.47 4.91 2.43
CA ALA A 104 -4.74 6.19 1.80
C ALA A 104 -5.54 6.00 0.51
N SER A 105 -6.29 7.03 0.14
CA SER A 105 -7.07 7.09 -1.09
C SER A 105 -6.87 8.46 -1.70
N ILE A 106 -6.52 8.50 -2.98
CA ILE A 106 -6.41 9.72 -3.78
C ILE A 106 -7.26 9.56 -5.06
N PRO A 107 -7.66 10.67 -5.71
CA PRO A 107 -8.31 10.59 -7.02
C PRO A 107 -7.48 9.81 -8.03
N CYS A 108 -8.11 8.99 -8.87
CA CYS A 108 -7.45 8.28 -9.98
C CYS A 108 -7.53 9.09 -11.28
N ASP A 109 -7.38 10.41 -11.19
CA ASP A 109 -7.27 11.33 -12.32
C ASP A 109 -5.80 11.59 -12.67
N ALA A 110 -5.56 12.45 -13.67
CA ALA A 110 -4.20 12.79 -14.11
C ALA A 110 -3.32 13.36 -12.97
N GLY A 111 -3.90 14.14 -12.05
CA GLY A 111 -3.18 14.74 -10.93
C GLY A 111 -2.79 13.69 -9.89
N GLY A 112 -3.74 12.84 -9.50
CA GLY A 112 -3.49 11.75 -8.56
C GLY A 112 -2.54 10.69 -9.11
N ILE A 113 -2.67 10.31 -10.39
CA ILE A 113 -1.75 9.39 -11.09
C ILE A 113 -0.33 9.97 -11.09
N ALA A 114 -0.16 11.25 -11.41
CA ALA A 114 1.15 11.91 -11.40
C ALA A 114 1.77 11.99 -9.99
N ALA A 115 0.95 12.15 -8.95
CA ALA A 115 1.40 12.24 -7.56
C ALA A 115 1.61 10.87 -6.89
N ALA A 116 1.00 9.80 -7.41
CA ALA A 116 0.90 8.49 -6.75
C ALA A 116 2.23 7.93 -6.26
N SER A 117 3.29 8.02 -7.07
CA SER A 117 4.62 7.52 -6.67
C SER A 117 5.24 8.30 -5.51
N ARG A 118 5.01 9.62 -5.44
CA ARG A 118 5.47 10.48 -4.34
C ARG A 118 4.65 10.23 -3.09
N VAL A 119 3.34 10.06 -3.22
CA VAL A 119 2.44 9.76 -2.10
C VAL A 119 2.81 8.41 -1.47
N LEU A 120 2.95 7.37 -2.30
CA LEU A 120 3.36 6.04 -1.83
C LEU A 120 4.72 6.08 -1.13
N GLU A 121 5.72 6.73 -1.71
CA GLU A 121 7.04 6.89 -1.08
C GLU A 121 6.95 7.62 0.26
N GLY A 122 6.33 8.81 0.27
CA GLY A 122 6.27 9.65 1.45
C GLY A 122 5.57 8.98 2.63
N ILE A 123 4.44 8.32 2.37
CA ILE A 123 3.71 7.55 3.38
C ILE A 123 4.56 6.36 3.84
N ALA A 124 5.15 5.59 2.93
CA ALA A 124 5.89 4.39 3.27
C ALA A 124 7.16 4.70 4.10
N GLU A 125 7.94 5.68 3.68
CA GLU A 125 9.16 6.11 4.38
C GLU A 125 8.83 6.68 5.76
N SER A 126 7.80 7.53 5.84
CA SER A 126 7.37 8.14 7.10
C SER A 126 6.77 7.12 8.06
N ALA A 127 6.07 6.10 7.56
CA ALA A 127 5.56 4.98 8.36
C ALA A 127 6.65 3.99 8.78
N ARG A 128 7.86 4.08 8.19
CA ARG A 128 8.92 3.06 8.26
C ARG A 128 8.41 1.69 7.77
N ALA A 129 7.68 1.72 6.67
CA ALA A 129 7.05 0.54 6.09
C ALA A 129 8.09 -0.48 5.62
N SER A 130 7.77 -1.77 5.77
CA SER A 130 8.53 -2.84 5.13
C SER A 130 8.26 -2.85 3.63
N TRP A 131 6.99 -2.68 3.23
CA TRP A 131 6.56 -2.59 1.85
C TRP A 131 5.18 -1.91 1.77
N GLY A 132 4.76 -1.57 0.56
CA GLY A 132 3.43 -1.03 0.28
C GLY A 132 3.13 -1.05 -1.21
N HIS A 133 1.90 -0.66 -1.57
CA HIS A 133 1.49 -0.61 -2.97
C HIS A 133 0.48 0.51 -3.22
N ALA A 134 0.34 0.90 -4.49
CA ALA A 134 -0.77 1.70 -4.98
C ALA A 134 -1.47 0.95 -6.11
N SER A 135 -2.80 0.89 -6.08
CA SER A 135 -3.60 0.18 -7.09
C SER A 135 -4.99 0.81 -7.26
N PRO A 136 -5.57 0.76 -8.48
CA PRO A 136 -6.98 1.10 -8.66
C PRO A 136 -7.89 0.22 -7.79
N LYS A 137 -8.98 0.77 -7.29
CA LYS A 137 -9.92 0.08 -6.39
C LYS A 137 -10.43 -1.27 -6.94
N GLY A 138 -10.52 -1.43 -8.26
CA GLY A 138 -10.92 -2.67 -8.91
C GLY A 138 -9.98 -3.86 -8.63
N LEU A 139 -8.69 -3.61 -8.38
CA LEU A 139 -7.69 -4.66 -8.17
C LEU A 139 -7.96 -5.48 -6.90
N SER A 140 -8.52 -4.88 -5.86
CA SER A 140 -8.83 -5.56 -4.59
C SER A 140 -9.73 -6.78 -4.77
N SER A 141 -10.66 -6.72 -5.73
CA SER A 141 -11.55 -7.85 -6.04
C SER A 141 -10.80 -9.02 -6.68
N GLU A 142 -9.81 -8.75 -7.54
CA GLU A 142 -8.97 -9.81 -8.12
C GLU A 142 -7.97 -10.34 -7.10
N LEU A 143 -7.38 -9.48 -6.26
CA LEU A 143 -6.51 -9.91 -5.17
C LEU A 143 -7.22 -10.89 -4.24
N ALA A 144 -8.49 -10.65 -3.92
CA ALA A 144 -9.30 -11.60 -3.16
C ALA A 144 -9.42 -12.96 -3.87
N ARG A 145 -9.53 -12.98 -5.21
CA ARG A 145 -9.57 -14.22 -6.02
C ARG A 145 -8.21 -14.90 -6.13
N GLN A 146 -7.11 -14.20 -5.88
CA GLN A 146 -5.77 -14.79 -5.78
C GLN A 146 -5.51 -15.44 -4.40
N MET A 147 -6.31 -15.18 -3.38
CA MET A 147 -6.06 -15.73 -2.03
C MET A 147 -6.40 -17.22 -1.96
N ARG A 148 -5.42 -18.04 -1.61
CA ARG A 148 -5.60 -19.48 -1.47
C ARG A 148 -6.14 -19.81 -0.08
N HIS A 149 -7.45 -20.05 -0.01
CA HIS A 149 -8.14 -20.38 1.23
C HIS A 149 -8.03 -21.85 1.65
N SER A 150 -7.65 -22.77 0.75
CA SER A 150 -7.46 -24.20 1.06
C SER A 150 -6.33 -24.84 0.25
N PRO A 151 -5.66 -25.88 0.78
CA PRO A 151 -4.65 -26.65 0.04
C PRO A 151 -5.18 -27.37 -1.21
N GLN A 152 -6.49 -27.60 -1.30
CA GLN A 152 -7.17 -28.19 -2.45
C GLN A 152 -7.73 -27.14 -3.43
N GLY A 153 -7.57 -25.85 -3.11
CA GLY A 153 -7.96 -24.77 -4.00
C GLY A 153 -7.14 -24.75 -5.29
N PRO A 154 -7.62 -24.03 -6.33
CA PRO A 154 -6.94 -23.96 -7.62
C PRO A 154 -5.50 -23.46 -7.46
N GLU A 155 -4.64 -23.76 -8.42
CA GLU A 155 -3.26 -23.28 -8.43
C GLU A 155 -3.14 -21.87 -9.03
N ARG A 156 -4.12 -21.47 -9.83
CA ARG A 156 -4.17 -20.18 -10.53
C ARG A 156 -5.52 -19.49 -10.30
N SER A 157 -5.50 -18.16 -10.30
CA SER A 157 -6.72 -17.36 -10.37
C SER A 157 -7.39 -17.54 -11.74
N PRO A 158 -8.65 -17.10 -11.91
CA PRO A 158 -9.34 -17.17 -13.20
C PRO A 158 -8.64 -16.39 -14.33
N ARG A 159 -7.71 -15.48 -14.02
CA ARG A 159 -6.86 -14.78 -15.00
C ARG A 159 -5.46 -15.40 -15.15
N GLY A 160 -5.24 -16.61 -14.65
CA GLY A 160 -3.95 -17.31 -14.75
C GLY A 160 -2.87 -16.82 -13.76
N LEU A 161 -3.20 -15.84 -12.92
CA LEU A 161 -2.28 -15.33 -11.89
C LEU A 161 -2.02 -16.42 -10.84
N PRO A 162 -0.82 -16.45 -10.22
CA PRO A 162 -0.55 -17.42 -9.17
C PRO A 162 -1.42 -17.15 -7.94
N MET A 163 -1.79 -18.22 -7.24
CA MET A 163 -2.45 -18.12 -5.95
C MET A 163 -1.45 -17.75 -4.85
N LEU A 164 -1.89 -16.89 -3.93
CA LEU A 164 -1.10 -16.32 -2.85
C LEU A 164 -1.54 -16.93 -1.51
N LYS A 165 -0.61 -17.08 -0.57
CA LYS A 165 -0.96 -17.46 0.79
C LYS A 165 -1.71 -16.32 1.47
N LEU A 166 -2.57 -16.68 2.40
CA LEU A 166 -3.19 -15.70 3.30
C LEU A 166 -2.09 -14.96 4.08
N PRO A 167 -2.25 -13.64 4.32
CA PRO A 167 -1.24 -12.83 4.98
C PRO A 167 -0.66 -13.42 6.28
N TRP A 168 -1.50 -14.06 7.11
CA TRP A 168 -1.09 -14.67 8.37
C TRP A 168 -0.28 -15.98 8.24
N HIS A 169 -0.15 -16.52 7.01
CA HIS A 169 0.75 -17.65 6.71
C HIS A 169 2.11 -17.20 6.14
N ILE A 170 2.33 -15.89 5.98
CA ILE A 170 3.60 -15.33 5.49
C ILE A 170 4.51 -15.07 6.70
N ARG A 171 5.71 -15.66 6.65
CA ARG A 171 6.62 -15.77 7.81
C ARG A 171 7.33 -14.48 8.19
N THR A 172 7.43 -13.51 7.29
CA THR A 172 8.19 -12.28 7.53
C THR A 172 7.43 -11.06 7.02
N PRO A 173 7.39 -9.95 7.78
CA PRO A 173 6.78 -8.71 7.33
C PRO A 173 7.52 -8.08 6.14
N ALA A 174 8.76 -8.50 5.86
CA ALA A 174 9.55 -8.01 4.74
C ALA A 174 9.14 -8.59 3.38
N VAL A 175 8.38 -9.69 3.32
CA VAL A 175 7.92 -10.27 2.05
C VAL A 175 6.56 -9.66 1.68
N PRO A 176 6.44 -8.98 0.52
CA PRO A 176 5.17 -8.42 0.08
C PRO A 176 4.09 -9.49 -0.09
N TYR A 177 2.85 -9.16 0.29
CA TYR A 177 1.73 -10.09 0.17
C TYR A 177 1.26 -10.24 -1.27
N HIS A 178 1.36 -9.17 -2.05
CA HIS A 178 0.99 -9.12 -3.45
C HIS A 178 1.67 -7.92 -4.11
N LEU A 179 1.48 -7.82 -5.43
CA LEU A 179 1.91 -6.67 -6.22
C LEU A 179 0.74 -5.71 -6.47
N GLY A 180 1.04 -4.43 -6.61
CA GLY A 180 0.14 -3.39 -7.12
C GLY A 180 0.65 -2.76 -8.41
N TRP A 181 0.01 -1.68 -8.84
CA TRP A 181 0.51 -0.88 -9.97
C TRP A 181 1.86 -0.24 -9.63
N LEU A 182 1.92 0.44 -8.49
CA LEU A 182 3.15 0.91 -7.87
C LEU A 182 3.44 0.05 -6.64
N ASN A 183 4.71 -0.21 -6.38
CA ASN A 183 5.18 -1.02 -5.27
C ASN A 183 6.29 -0.28 -4.54
N TYR A 184 6.17 -0.13 -3.24
CA TYR A 184 7.26 0.31 -2.39
C TYR A 184 7.87 -0.90 -1.70
N TRP A 185 9.20 -1.03 -1.75
CA TRP A 185 9.95 -2.04 -1.03
C TRP A 185 11.07 -1.34 -0.25
N SER A 186 11.05 -1.47 1.08
CA SER A 186 12.20 -1.06 1.90
C SER A 186 13.47 -1.81 1.47
N ALA A 187 14.64 -1.34 1.90
CA ALA A 187 15.90 -2.05 1.67
C ALA A 187 15.84 -3.52 2.11
N ALA A 188 15.18 -3.79 3.25
CA ALA A 188 15.01 -5.15 3.78
C ALA A 188 14.08 -6.00 2.90
N ALA A 189 12.96 -5.43 2.42
CA ALA A 189 12.03 -6.12 1.55
C ALA A 189 12.62 -6.39 0.16
N ALA A 190 13.29 -5.40 -0.43
CA ALA A 190 13.98 -5.53 -1.72
C ALA A 190 15.02 -6.66 -1.66
N ARG A 191 15.85 -6.69 -0.61
CA ARG A 191 16.79 -7.78 -0.37
C ARG A 191 16.10 -9.14 -0.19
N ALA A 192 14.99 -9.19 0.55
CA ALA A 192 14.27 -10.44 0.82
C ALA A 192 13.66 -11.07 -0.45
N ILE A 193 13.32 -10.26 -1.46
CA ILE A 193 12.82 -10.74 -2.76
C ILE A 193 13.91 -10.83 -3.83
N GLY A 194 15.15 -10.45 -3.51
CA GLY A 194 16.28 -10.46 -4.44
C GLY A 194 16.19 -9.38 -5.52
N PHE A 195 15.75 -8.17 -5.17
CA PHE A 195 15.73 -6.99 -6.04
C PHE A 195 16.73 -5.92 -5.55
N PRO A 196 17.46 -5.24 -6.45
CA PRO A 196 17.54 -5.50 -7.89
C PRO A 196 18.60 -6.55 -8.27
N ASP A 197 18.34 -7.29 -9.33
CA ASP A 197 19.30 -8.06 -10.13
C ASP A 197 19.45 -7.37 -11.50
N PRO A 198 20.56 -6.65 -11.76
CA PRO A 198 20.73 -5.91 -13.02
C PRO A 198 20.59 -6.74 -14.29
N GLY A 199 20.88 -8.05 -14.23
CA GLY A 199 20.78 -8.95 -15.38
C GLY A 199 19.34 -9.41 -15.66
N ARG A 200 18.44 -9.29 -14.69
CA ARG A 200 17.04 -9.79 -14.78
C ARG A 200 15.99 -8.70 -14.65
N ASP A 201 16.36 -7.55 -14.10
CA ASP A 201 15.42 -6.50 -13.69
C ASP A 201 15.55 -5.22 -14.51
N ALA A 202 16.25 -5.24 -15.65
CA ALA A 202 16.47 -4.03 -16.48
C ALA A 202 15.16 -3.27 -16.79
N ASP A 203 14.10 -4.00 -17.16
CA ASP A 203 12.78 -3.41 -17.48
C ASP A 203 12.02 -2.87 -16.25
N LEU A 204 12.29 -3.41 -15.06
CA LEU A 204 11.74 -2.89 -13.80
C LEU A 204 12.56 -1.69 -13.31
N LEU A 205 13.89 -1.77 -13.44
CA LEU A 205 14.83 -0.72 -13.05
C LEU A 205 14.65 0.56 -13.86
N SER A 206 14.27 0.46 -15.14
CA SER A 206 13.94 1.63 -15.97
C SER A 206 12.72 2.41 -15.44
N ARG A 207 11.88 1.75 -14.63
CA ARG A 207 10.67 2.28 -13.99
C ARG A 207 10.74 2.25 -12.47
N ALA A 208 11.95 2.13 -11.92
CA ALA A 208 12.19 2.14 -10.49
C ALA A 208 12.93 3.41 -10.06
N ARG A 209 12.60 3.89 -8.87
CA ARG A 209 13.31 4.98 -8.20
C ARG A 209 13.84 4.46 -6.87
N HIS A 210 15.13 4.70 -6.63
CA HIS A 210 15.74 4.44 -5.33
C HIS A 210 15.35 5.54 -4.34
N THR A 211 14.96 5.18 -3.12
CA THR A 211 14.57 6.12 -2.08
C THR A 211 15.77 6.56 -1.25
N SER A 212 15.60 7.63 -0.46
CA SER A 212 16.68 8.16 0.40
C SER A 212 17.13 7.18 1.50
N THR A 213 16.29 6.23 1.91
CA THR A 213 16.58 5.25 2.97
C THR A 213 17.07 3.90 2.44
N GLY A 214 17.31 3.79 1.13
CA GLY A 214 17.76 2.54 0.50
C GLY A 214 16.65 1.63 -0.01
N GLY A 215 15.39 2.09 0.04
CA GLY A 215 14.25 1.41 -0.55
C GLY A 215 14.09 1.68 -2.05
N TRP A 216 13.00 1.16 -2.60
CA TRP A 216 12.64 1.29 -4.00
C TRP A 216 11.15 1.57 -4.15
N VAL A 217 10.82 2.47 -5.07
CA VAL A 217 9.48 2.59 -5.65
C VAL A 217 9.54 2.04 -7.06
N VAL A 218 8.76 1.01 -7.36
CA VAL A 218 8.76 0.29 -8.63
C VAL A 218 7.38 0.38 -9.28
N GLN A 219 7.35 0.92 -10.50
CA GLN A 219 6.15 1.00 -11.32
C GLN A 219 6.11 -0.16 -12.32
N LEU A 220 5.02 -0.94 -12.33
CA LEU A 220 4.91 -2.09 -13.24
C LEU A 220 4.53 -1.66 -14.66
N THR A 221 3.59 -0.73 -14.79
CA THR A 221 3.01 -0.29 -16.07
C THR A 221 2.92 1.22 -16.13
N ASP A 222 2.92 1.82 -17.32
CA ASP A 222 2.94 3.28 -17.46
C ASP A 222 1.62 3.94 -17.02
N ALA A 223 0.51 3.21 -17.13
CA ALA A 223 -0.81 3.59 -16.63
C ALA A 223 -1.23 2.71 -15.44
N PRO A 224 -2.20 3.15 -14.62
CA PRO A 224 -2.74 2.34 -13.53
C PRO A 224 -3.16 0.95 -13.99
N LEU A 225 -2.81 -0.05 -13.18
CA LEU A 225 -2.96 -1.46 -13.53
C LEU A 225 -4.42 -1.83 -13.82
N ASP A 226 -4.66 -2.31 -15.04
CA ASP A 226 -5.93 -2.81 -15.54
C ASP A 226 -5.77 -4.28 -15.97
N LEU A 227 -6.44 -5.19 -15.28
CA LEU A 227 -6.33 -6.62 -15.57
C LEU A 227 -7.22 -7.09 -16.72
N GLY A 228 -8.07 -6.21 -17.25
CA GLY A 228 -8.73 -6.38 -18.55
C GLY A 228 -7.77 -6.18 -19.71
N ASP A 229 -6.68 -5.43 -19.51
CA ASP A 229 -5.67 -5.18 -20.52
C ASP A 229 -4.58 -6.27 -20.51
N ALA A 230 -4.32 -6.86 -21.68
CA ALA A 230 -3.46 -8.02 -21.81
C ALA A 230 -1.98 -7.74 -21.46
N PRO A 231 -1.36 -6.63 -21.91
CA PRO A 231 0.02 -6.27 -21.55
C PRO A 231 0.19 -6.00 -20.05
N HIS A 232 -0.82 -5.41 -19.40
CA HIS A 232 -0.83 -5.21 -17.96
C HIS A 232 -0.85 -6.54 -17.20
N LEU A 233 -1.72 -7.47 -17.60
CA LEU A 233 -1.78 -8.81 -17.02
C LEU A 233 -0.47 -9.59 -17.25
N GLU A 234 0.09 -9.52 -18.44
CA GLU A 234 1.37 -10.17 -18.78
C GLU A 234 2.52 -9.62 -17.93
N THR A 235 2.58 -8.29 -17.76
CA THR A 235 3.58 -7.65 -16.92
C THR A 235 3.47 -8.13 -15.47
N LEU A 236 2.25 -8.23 -14.94
CA LEU A 236 2.02 -8.75 -13.59
C LEU A 236 2.43 -10.22 -13.46
N LEU A 237 2.12 -11.06 -14.44
CA LEU A 237 2.52 -12.47 -14.49
C LEU A 237 4.04 -12.63 -14.46
N ARG A 238 4.74 -11.94 -15.38
CA ARG A 238 6.21 -11.95 -15.47
C ARG A 238 6.85 -11.46 -14.17
N THR A 239 6.26 -10.44 -13.52
CA THR A 239 6.77 -9.92 -12.25
C THR A 239 6.59 -10.94 -11.12
N TYR A 240 5.46 -11.64 -11.06
CA TYR A 240 5.29 -12.75 -10.10
C TYR A 240 6.24 -13.92 -10.40
N GLU A 241 6.56 -14.23 -11.65
CA GLU A 241 7.55 -15.25 -12.00
C GLU A 241 8.95 -14.84 -11.58
N ARG A 242 9.29 -13.55 -11.72
CA ARG A 242 10.57 -12.98 -11.28
C ARG A 242 10.75 -13.05 -9.77
N PHE A 243 9.68 -12.85 -9.00
CA PHE A 243 9.71 -12.82 -7.53
C PHE A 243 8.84 -13.93 -6.92
N PRO A 244 9.28 -15.20 -6.97
CA PRO A 244 8.49 -16.34 -6.51
C PRO A 244 8.17 -16.30 -5.00
N GLY A 245 8.94 -15.56 -4.19
CA GLY A 245 8.67 -15.38 -2.76
C GLY A 245 7.42 -14.52 -2.46
N ILE A 246 7.05 -13.60 -3.34
CA ILE A 246 5.89 -12.69 -3.12
C ILE A 246 4.60 -13.49 -2.95
N GLY A 247 3.80 -13.11 -1.95
CA GLY A 247 2.60 -13.84 -1.51
C GLY A 247 2.90 -15.15 -0.81
N GLY A 248 4.12 -15.34 -0.32
CA GLY A 248 4.56 -16.53 0.40
C GLY A 248 4.55 -17.82 -0.43
N ARG A 249 4.65 -17.71 -1.77
CA ARG A 249 4.51 -18.86 -2.68
C ARG A 249 5.70 -19.80 -2.63
N ALA A 250 6.93 -19.27 -2.60
CA ALA A 250 8.15 -20.03 -2.35
C ALA A 250 8.79 -19.64 -1.00
N GLU A 251 9.59 -20.54 -0.42
CA GLU A 251 10.53 -20.13 0.63
C GLU A 251 11.61 -19.24 -0.02
N PRO A 252 12.03 -18.12 0.62
CA PRO A 252 13.12 -17.28 0.13
C PRO A 252 14.44 -18.05 0.00
#